data_AF-A0A2X3ERX9-F1
#
_entry.id   AF-A0A2X3ERX9-F1
#
_cell.length_a   1.000
_cell.length_b   1.000
_cell.length_c   1.000
_cell.angle_alpha   90.00
_cell.angle_beta   90.00
_cell.angle_gamma   90.00
#
_symmetry.space_group_name_H-M   'P 1'
#
loop_
_entity.id
_entity.type
_entity.pdbx_description
1 polymer ?
#
loop_
_entity_poly.entity_id
_entity_poly.type
_entity_poly.pdbx_seq_one_letter_code
_entity_poly.pdbx_strand_id
1 'polypeptide(L)' 'MGYTVALTGGIGSGKSTVADAFAQLGVKVIDADVIARQVVEPVPRRSRPLSATLDHR' A
#
# COMPACT_ATOMS: atom_id res chain seq x y z
N MET A 1 17.51 -13.93 -1.52
CA MET A 1 17.67 -12.47 -1.71
C MET A 1 17.54 -12.18 -3.19
N GLY A 2 16.79 -11.14 -3.58
CA GLY A 2 16.58 -10.76 -4.98
C GLY A 2 17.31 -9.47 -5.33
N TYR A 3 17.50 -9.22 -6.62
CA TYR A 3 18.03 -7.95 -7.13
C TYR A 3 16.90 -6.92 -7.24
N THR A 4 17.13 -5.68 -6.80
CA THR A 4 16.13 -4.61 -6.80
C THR A 4 16.50 -3.54 -7.81
N VAL A 5 15.56 -3.17 -8.68
CA VAL A 5 15.71 -2.11 -9.68
C VAL A 5 14.65 -1.05 -9.43
N ALA A 6 15.06 0.21 -9.31
CA ALA A 6 14.14 1.33 -9.19
C ALA A 6 13.72 1.84 -10.58
N LEU A 7 12.42 1.89 -10.83
CA LEU A 7 11.85 2.45 -12.06
C LEU A 7 11.40 3.89 -11.80
N THR A 8 12.08 4.87 -12.40
CA THR A 8 11.80 6.30 -12.23
C THR A 8 11.50 6.99 -13.56
N GLY A 9 10.98 8.22 -13.51
CA GLY A 9 10.60 8.99 -14.69
C GLY A 9 9.60 10.09 -14.37
N GLY A 10 9.48 11.08 -15.25
CA GLY A 10 8.58 12.22 -15.09
C GLY A 10 7.09 11.88 -15.20
N ILE A 11 6.23 12.89 -15.03
CA ILE A 11 4.78 12.78 -15.26
C ILE A 11 4.55 12.48 -16.75
N GLY A 12 3.66 11.53 -17.05
CA GLY A 12 3.35 11.15 -18.44
C GLY A 12 4.42 10.34 -19.17
N SER A 13 5.51 9.93 -18.50
CA SER A 13 6.61 9.20 -19.15
C SER A 13 6.35 7.70 -19.39
N GLY A 14 5.15 7.19 -19.09
CA GLY A 14 4.79 5.79 -19.31
C GLY A 14 5.40 4.77 -18.33
N LYS A 15 5.81 5.18 -17.12
CA LYS A 15 6.37 4.25 -16.10
C LYS A 15 5.47 3.04 -15.85
N SER A 16 4.17 3.25 -15.71
CA SER A 16 3.20 2.17 -15.49
C SER A 16 3.23 1.15 -16.62
N THR A 17 3.33 1.61 -17.88
CA THR A 17 3.44 0.72 -19.06
C THR A 17 4.71 -0.13 -19.01
N VAL A 18 5.84 0.45 -18.60
CA VAL A 18 7.10 -0.30 -18.43
C VAL A 18 7.00 -1.28 -17.25
N ALA A 19 6.38 -0.87 -16.15
CA ALA A 19 6.15 -1.74 -14.99
C ALA A 19 5.27 -2.94 -15.37
N ASP A 20 4.20 -2.73 -16.14
CA ASP A 20 3.32 -3.79 -16.63
C ASP A 20 4.06 -4.77 -17.55
N ALA A 21 4.96 -4.27 -18.40
CA ALA A 21 5.80 -5.13 -19.24
C ALA A 21 6.73 -6.02 -18.39
N PHE A 22 7.34 -5.49 -17.32
CA PHE A 22 8.11 -6.29 -16.37
C PHE A 22 7.24 -7.32 -15.65
N ALA A 23 6.03 -6.95 -15.24
CA ALA A 23 5.10 -7.87 -14.60
C ALA A 23 4.70 -9.03 -15.52
N GLN A 24 4.48 -8.78 -16.81
CA GLN A 24 4.19 -9.82 -17.81
C GLN A 24 5.36 -10.80 -18.00
N LEU A 25 6.59 -10.38 -17.74
CA LEU A 25 7.78 -11.23 -17.74
C LEU A 25 7.98 -11.99 -16.41
N GLY A 26 7.03 -11.89 -15.48
CA GLY A 26 7.10 -12.56 -14.17
C GLY A 26 7.94 -11.81 -13.12
N VAL A 27 8.35 -10.57 -13.39
CA VAL A 27 9.06 -9.74 -12.41
C VAL A 27 8.04 -9.20 -11.40
N LYS A 28 8.33 -9.39 -10.11
CA LYS A 28 7.52 -8.80 -9.04
C LYS A 28 7.68 -7.29 -9.03
N VAL A 29 6.60 -6.58 -9.35
CA VAL A 29 6.53 -5.11 -9.28
C VAL A 29 6.07 -4.70 -7.88
N ILE A 30 6.74 -3.69 -7.32
CA ILE A 30 6.38 -3.04 -6.05
C ILE A 30 6.04 -1.59 -6.37
N ASP A 31 4.78 -1.21 -6.21
CA ASP A 31 4.30 0.14 -6.50
C ASP A 31 4.38 1.02 -5.24
N ALA A 32 5.24 2.03 -5.28
CA ALA A 32 5.45 2.96 -4.18
C ALA A 32 4.24 3.85 -3.92
N ASP A 33 3.47 4.23 -4.94
CA ASP A 33 2.30 5.11 -4.80
C ASP A 33 1.17 4.38 -4.08
N VAL A 34 0.99 3.08 -4.38
CA VAL A 34 0.03 2.22 -3.67
C VAL A 34 0.42 2.07 -2.21
N ILE A 35 1.69 1.79 -1.92
CA ILE A 35 2.18 1.64 -0.55
C ILE A 35 2.02 2.95 0.23
N ALA A 36 2.37 4.09 -0.37
CA ALA A 36 2.21 5.39 0.26
C ALA A 36 0.75 5.66 0.66
N ARG A 37 -0.21 5.28 -0.18
CA ARG A 37 -1.65 5.38 0.14
C ARG A 37 -2.05 4.45 1.28
N GLN A 38 -1.61 3.20 1.25
CA GLN A 38 -1.91 2.21 2.29
C GLN A 38 -1.37 2.62 3.66
N VAL A 39 -0.18 3.22 3.71
CA VAL A 39 0.45 3.67 4.97
C VAL A 39 -0.34 4.78 5.65
N VAL A 40 -1.10 5.59 4.89
CA VAL A 40 -1.91 6.68 5.43
C VAL A 40 -3.39 6.32 5.60
N GLU A 41 -3.81 5.10 5.25
CA GLU A 41 -5.19 4.67 5.45
C GLU A 41 -5.56 4.76 6.94
N PRO A 42 -6.72 5.36 7.28
CA PRO A 42 -7.16 5.42 8.66
C PRO A 42 -7.33 4.01 9.23
N VAL A 43 -6.66 3.72 10.34
CA VAL A 43 -6.93 2.49 11.09
C VAL A 43 -8.41 2.47 11.52
N PRO A 44 -9.15 1.36 11.29
CA PRO A 44 -10.54 1.26 11.69
C PRO A 44 -10.70 1.55 13.17
N ARG A 45 -11.39 2.64 13.49
CA ARG A 45 -11.72 3.03 14.86
C ARG A 45 -12.76 2.04 15.38
N ARG A 46 -12.31 0.97 16.06
CA ARG A 46 -13.19 0.14 16.90
C ARG A 46 -13.73 1.00 18.03
N SER A 47 -14.85 1.67 17.79
CA SER A 47 -15.65 2.30 18.83
C SER A 47 -16.39 1.23 19.61
N ARG A 48 -15.80 0.77 20.71
CA ARG A 48 -16.56 0.35 21.89
C ARG A 48 -15.95 1.05 23.09
N PRO A 49 -16.57 2.10 23.67
CA PRO A 49 -16.16 2.54 24.98
C PRO A 49 -16.37 1.38 25.96
N LEU A 50 -15.29 0.99 26.65
CA LEU A 50 -15.27 -0.06 27.68
C LEU A 50 -16.06 0.30 28.96
N SER A 51 -16.93 1.32 28.92
CA SER A 51 -17.56 1.88 30.12
C SER A 51 -18.99 1.37 30.41
N ALA A 52 -19.53 0.41 29.67
CA ALA A 52 -20.91 -0.05 29.85
C ALA A 52 -21.04 -1.40 30.58
N THR A 53 -20.14 -1.74 31.51
CA THR A 53 -20.32 -2.94 32.38
C THR A 53 -19.83 -2.70 33.81
N LEU A 54 -19.92 -1.47 34.31
CA LEU A 54 -20.04 -1.29 35.77
C LEU A 54 -21.47 -1.63 36.16
N ASP A 55 -21.69 -2.94 36.25
CA ASP A 55 -22.80 -3.58 36.94
C ASP A 55 -22.67 -3.22 38.43
N HIS A 56 -23.25 -2.07 38.81
CA HIS A 56 -23.48 -1.77 40.20
C HIS A 56 -24.83 -2.38 40.59
N ARG A 57 -24.72 -3.35 41.50
CA ARG A 57 -25.75 -3.82 42.44
C ARG A 57 -26.92 -2.88 42.65
#